data_AF-A0A3C0YCH9-F1
#
_entry.id   AF-A0A3C0YCH9-F1
#
_cell.length_a   1.000
_cell.length_b   1.000
_cell.length_c   1.000
_cell.angle_alpha   90.00
_cell.angle_beta   90.00
_cell.angle_gamma   90.00
#
_symmetry.space_group_name_H-M   'P 1'
#
loop_
_entity.id
_entity.type
_entity.pdbx_description
1 polymer ?
#
loop_
_entity_poly.entity_id
_entity_poly.type
_entity_poly.pdbx_seq_one_letter_code
_entity_poly.pdbx_strand_id
1 'polypeptide(L)'
;MKKLNVTIKLEMSVPDDWELVQTSEGGQVLKLPNNQFLDIAIEPLFASNPEETWTSSEDDDVLNDIFDMVESEDVVYEFVKQS
;
A
#
# COMPACT_ATOMS: atom_id res chain seq x y z
N MET A 1 -0.57 25.48 -3.33
CA MET A 1 -0.88 24.14 -3.86
C MET A 1 -2.32 23.79 -3.51
N LYS A 2 -2.95 22.86 -4.24
CA LYS A 2 -4.26 22.28 -3.85
C LYS A 2 -4.00 21.08 -2.94
N LYS A 3 -4.94 20.79 -2.03
CA LYS A 3 -4.91 19.54 -1.25
C LYS A 3 -5.74 18.49 -1.99
N LEU A 4 -5.20 17.28 -2.10
CA LEU A 4 -5.90 16.11 -2.61
C LEU A 4 -6.04 15.12 -1.44
N ASN A 5 -7.25 14.60 -1.23
CA ASN A 5 -7.48 13.50 -0.32
C ASN A 5 -7.83 12.26 -1.15
N VAL A 6 -7.10 11.18 -0.91
CA VAL A 6 -7.29 9.89 -1.57
C VAL A 6 -7.62 8.88 -0.48
N THR A 7 -8.65 8.05 -0.68
CA THR A 7 -8.99 6.95 0.21
C THR A 7 -8.98 5.67 -0.60
N ILE A 8 -8.18 4.70 -0.17
CA ILE A 8 -8.14 3.35 -0.75
C ILE A 8 -8.58 2.39 0.35
N LYS A 9 -9.66 1.64 0.10
CA LYS A 9 -10.12 0.57 0.99
C LYS A 9 -9.98 -0.75 0.25
N LEU A 10 -9.19 -1.65 0.82
CA LEU A 10 -8.99 -3.00 0.29
C LEU A 10 -9.67 -4.01 1.21
N GLU A 11 -10.37 -4.97 0.61
CA GLU A 11 -10.85 -6.17 1.28
C GLU A 11 -10.36 -7.36 0.46
N MET A 12 -9.62 -8.27 1.10
CA MET A 12 -8.88 -9.31 0.42
C MET A 12 -9.25 -10.68 1.01
N SER A 13 -9.42 -11.67 0.14
CA SER A 13 -9.38 -13.07 0.56
C SER A 13 -7.92 -13.50 0.66
N VAL A 14 -7.43 -13.68 1.89
CA VAL A 14 -6.05 -14.05 2.19
C VAL A 14 -5.99 -15.41 2.88
N PRO A 15 -4.85 -16.14 2.84
CA PRO A 15 -4.66 -17.39 3.57
C PRO A 15 -4.83 -17.24 5.09
N ASP A 16 -5.35 -18.30 5.73
CA ASP A 16 -5.60 -18.33 7.19
C ASP A 16 -4.32 -18.30 8.05
N ASP A 17 -3.17 -18.63 7.46
CA ASP A 17 -1.88 -18.72 8.15
C ASP A 17 -1.10 -17.39 8.18
N TRP A 18 -1.71 -16.30 7.70
CA TRP A 18 -1.14 -14.95 7.81
C TRP A 18 -1.41 -14.37 9.18
N GLU A 19 -0.40 -13.71 9.76
CA GLU A 19 -0.49 -13.09 11.09
C GLU A 19 -0.23 -11.59 11.01
N LEU A 20 -0.87 -10.80 11.87
CA LEU A 20 -0.48 -9.40 12.06
C LEU A 20 0.62 -9.30 13.11
N VAL A 21 1.66 -8.55 12.78
CA VAL A 21 2.80 -8.31 13.67
C VAL A 21 3.05 -6.82 13.79
N GLN A 22 3.27 -6.36 15.03
CA GLN A 22 3.64 -4.98 15.31
C GLN A 22 5.14 -4.77 15.04
N THR A 23 5.49 -3.71 14.30
CA THR A 23 6.88 -3.28 14.16
C THR A 23 7.31 -2.46 15.39
N SER A 24 8.62 -2.40 15.65
CA SER A 24 9.16 -1.57 16.74
C SER A 24 8.91 -0.07 16.55
N GLU A 25 8.57 0.35 15.33
CA GLU A 25 8.29 1.73 14.94
C GLU A 25 6.79 2.09 15.09
N GLY A 26 5.95 1.14 15.50
CA GLY A 26 4.54 1.39 15.80
C GLY A 26 3.57 1.09 14.66
N GLY A 27 4.05 0.61 13.51
CA GLY A 27 3.22 0.10 12.40
C GLY A 27 2.83 -1.37 12.56
N GLN A 28 1.96 -1.86 11.66
CA GLN A 28 1.62 -3.27 11.52
C GLN A 28 2.03 -3.76 10.14
N VAL A 29 2.50 -5.01 10.08
CA VAL A 29 2.77 -5.71 8.83
C VAL A 29 2.14 -7.10 8.88
N LEU A 30 1.94 -7.70 7.72
CA LEU A 30 1.54 -9.09 7.60
C LEU A 30 2.79 -9.98 7.65
N LYS A 31 2.79 -10.96 8.55
CA LYS A 31 3.76 -12.04 8.57
C LYS A 31 3.20 -13.22 7.79
N LEU A 32 3.92 -13.60 6.75
CA LEU A 32 3.64 -14.70 5.86
C LEU A 32 4.44 -15.95 6.28
N PRO A 33 4.15 -17.13 5.71
CA PRO A 33 4.99 -18.31 5.86
C PRO A 33 6.46 -18.05 5.48
N ASN A 34 7.37 -18.88 6.00
CA ASN A 34 8.82 -18.78 5.77
C ASN A 34 9.49 -17.51 6.29
N ASN A 35 8.90 -16.86 7.31
CA ASN A 35 9.45 -15.67 7.95
C ASN A 35 9.61 -14.48 6.98
N GLN A 36 8.65 -14.36 6.05
CA GLN A 36 8.52 -13.21 5.17
C GLN A 36 7.51 -12.22 5.76
N PHE A 37 7.74 -10.93 5.54
CA PHE A 37 6.84 -9.86 5.97
C PHE A 37 6.38 -9.08 4.75
N LEU A 38 5.10 -8.72 4.72
CA LEU A 38 4.46 -7.92 3.69
C LEU A 38 3.92 -6.65 4.31
N ASP A 39 4.30 -5.53 3.72
CA ASP A 39 3.64 -4.25 3.93
C ASP A 39 2.88 -3.87 2.66
N ILE A 40 1.64 -3.40 2.81
CA ILE A 40 0.76 -2.95 1.74
C ILE A 40 0.84 -1.44 1.71
N ALA A 41 1.54 -0.94 0.70
CA ALA A 41 1.68 0.47 0.41
C ALA A 41 0.96 0.85 -0.89
N ILE A 42 0.79 2.15 -1.12
CA ILE A 42 0.34 2.68 -2.40
C ILE A 42 1.49 2.69 -3.41
N GLU A 43 1.18 2.38 -4.67
CA GLU A 43 2.13 2.51 -5.78
C GLU A 43 1.55 3.45 -6.86
N PRO A 44 2.21 4.58 -7.18
CA PRO A 44 1.78 5.46 -8.25
C PRO A 44 1.93 4.79 -9.63
N LEU A 45 0.86 4.86 -10.43
CA LEU A 45 0.87 4.38 -11.81
C LEU A 45 0.70 5.55 -12.79
N PHE A 46 1.37 5.45 -13.93
CA PHE A 46 1.45 6.50 -14.94
C PHE A 46 1.04 5.97 -16.32
N ALA A 47 0.45 6.85 -17.13
CA ALA A 47 0.17 6.63 -18.54
C ALA A 47 0.14 7.97 -19.28
N SER A 48 0.52 7.98 -20.56
CA SER A 48 0.40 9.17 -21.42
C SER A 48 -1.02 9.41 -21.93
N ASN A 49 -1.86 8.37 -21.91
CA ASN A 49 -3.24 8.39 -22.35
C ASN A 49 -4.11 7.64 -21.32
N PRO A 50 -5.26 8.21 -20.88
CA PRO A 50 -6.15 7.53 -19.94
C PRO A 50 -6.66 6.15 -20.40
N GLU A 51 -6.67 5.88 -21.71
CA GLU A 51 -7.11 4.59 -22.28
C GLU A 51 -5.96 3.57 -22.47
N GLU A 52 -4.71 3.95 -22.21
CA GLU A 52 -3.56 3.04 -22.29
C GLU A 52 -3.45 2.15 -21.04
N THR A 53 -2.51 1.20 -21.09
CA THR A 53 -2.10 0.45 -19.90
C THR A 53 -1.31 1.36 -18.98
N TRP A 54 -1.64 1.31 -17.69
CA TRP A 54 -0.96 2.08 -16.65
C TRP A 54 0.14 1.22 -16.06
N THR A 55 1.33 1.80 -15.87
CA THR A 55 2.49 1.09 -15.34
C THR A 55 3.17 1.93 -14.27
N SER A 56 3.89 1.26 -13.36
CA SER A 56 4.78 1.94 -12.43
C SER A 56 5.93 2.61 -13.20
N SER A 57 6.61 3.54 -12.54
CA SER A 57 7.83 4.16 -13.06
C SER A 57 9.02 3.27 -12.72
N GLU A 58 9.95 3.08 -13.67
CA GLU A 58 11.26 2.47 -13.38
C GLU A 58 12.27 3.51 -12.84
N ASP A 59 11.87 4.79 -12.81
CA ASP A 59 12.65 5.91 -12.29
C ASP A 59 12.25 6.19 -10.83
N ASP A 60 13.15 5.85 -9.91
CA ASP A 60 12.98 6.03 -8.47
C ASP A 60 12.83 7.51 -8.08
N ASP A 61 13.46 8.44 -8.80
CA ASP A 61 13.38 9.88 -8.48
C ASP A 61 11.95 10.38 -8.70
N VAL A 62 11.29 9.92 -9.77
CA VAL A 62 9.87 10.25 -10.05
C VAL A 62 8.95 9.67 -8.98
N LEU A 63 9.20 8.45 -8.50
CA LEU A 63 8.41 7.84 -7.44
C LEU A 63 8.59 8.60 -6.12
N ASN A 64 9.83 8.91 -5.76
CA ASN A 64 10.17 9.67 -4.56
C ASN A 64 9.54 11.07 -4.56
N ASP A 65 9.54 11.76 -5.71
CA ASP A 65 8.87 13.05 -5.85
C ASP A 65 7.37 12.97 -5.52
N ILE A 66 6.68 11.87 -5.88
CA ILE A 66 5.28 11.65 -5.51
C ILE A 66 5.15 11.32 -4.03
N PHE A 67 5.99 10.45 -3.48
CA PHE A 67 5.96 10.09 -2.06
C PHE A 67 6.24 11.29 -1.15
N ASP A 68 7.10 12.22 -1.57
CA ASP A 68 7.36 13.49 -0.87
C ASP A 68 6.12 14.39 -0.77
N MET A 69 5.09 14.20 -1.63
CA MET A 69 3.83 14.94 -1.55
C MET A 69 2.87 14.38 -0.49
N VAL A 70 3.15 13.20 0.07
CA VAL A 70 2.32 12.55 1.09
C VAL A 70 2.56 13.21 2.45
N GLU A 71 1.66 14.11 2.84
CA GLU A 71 1.73 14.78 4.15
C GLU A 71 1.39 13.84 5.32
N SER A 72 0.61 12.78 5.08
CA SER A 72 0.17 11.79 6.07
C SER A 72 -0.38 10.55 5.39
N GLU A 73 -0.15 9.38 5.98
CA GLU A 73 -0.73 8.10 5.55
C GLU A 73 -1.27 7.34 6.78
N ASP A 74 -2.48 6.79 6.63
CA ASP A 74 -3.11 5.94 7.64
C ASP A 74 -3.38 4.55 7.02
N VAL A 75 -2.60 3.55 7.40
CA VAL A 75 -2.79 2.15 6.98
C VAL A 75 -3.34 1.34 8.16
N VAL A 76 -4.48 0.68 7.96
CA VAL A 76 -5.15 -0.12 8.99
C VAL A 76 -5.37 -1.53 8.48
N TYR A 77 -4.79 -2.51 9.18
CA TYR A 77 -5.02 -3.92 8.92
C TYR A 77 -6.09 -4.47 9.86
N GLU A 78 -7.08 -5.15 9.30
CA GLU A 78 -8.13 -5.82 10.07
C GLU A 78 -8.52 -7.12 9.38
N PHE A 79 -8.44 -8.24 10.11
CA PHE A 79 -9.07 -9.49 9.67
C PHE A 79 -10.56 -9.43 9.97
N VAL A 80 -11.37 -9.46 8.91
CA VAL A 80 -12.83 -9.52 9.02
C VAL A 80 -13.32 -10.96 9.03
N LYS A 81 -14.42 -11.24 9.73
CA LYS A 81 -15.05 -12.57 9.68
C LYS A 81 -15.65 -12.80 8.29
N GLN A 82 -15.44 -13.99 7.74
CA GLN A 82 -16.15 -14.41 6.53
C GLN A 82 -17.66 -14.54 6.84
N SER A 83 -18.49 -13.93 6.01
CA SER A 83 -19.96 -13.97 6.06
C SER A 83 -20.53 -15.24 5.45
#